data_AF-A0AAJ5PAH1-F1
#
_entry.id   AF-A0AAJ5PAH1-F1
#
_cell.length_a   1.000
_cell.length_b   1.000
_cell.length_c   1.000
_cell.angle_alpha   90.00
_cell.angle_beta   90.00
_cell.angle_gamma   90.00
#
_symmetry.space_group_name_H-M   'P 1'
#
loop_
_entity.id
_entity.type
_entity.pdbx_description
1 polymer ?
#
loop_
_entity_poly.entity_id
_entity_poly.type
_entity_poly.pdbx_seq_one_letter_code
_entity_poly.pdbx_strand_id
1 'polypeptide(L)'
;MLYVGIDVAKNKHDVTALNVPGKTVLKPLTFSNNKAGFELLDLSLRQLNQDCLIALANTGHYAFNLLNFLHEQGYKVYTCNPLLIKEFAKSLSLRKTKTDKKDAHGIALKLLSDPNREQFQHDNRQVELKILARHIHRLKKNSLIGKYNTLVVLISSFLSWIKSLESIQNIPTNS
;
A
#
# COMPACT_ATOMS: atom_id res chain seq x y z
N MET A 1 -18.65 18.04 11.13
CA MET A 1 -17.42 17.23 10.96
C MET A 1 -17.76 15.78 11.23
N LEU A 2 -17.36 14.91 10.31
CA LEU A 2 -17.53 13.47 10.36
C LEU A 2 -16.18 12.77 10.31
N TYR A 3 -16.11 11.60 10.95
CA TYR A 3 -14.92 10.77 11.02
C TYR A 3 -15.22 9.46 10.31
N VAL A 4 -14.59 9.27 9.16
CA VAL A 4 -14.84 8.15 8.27
C VAL A 4 -13.70 7.16 8.39
N GLY A 5 -14.02 5.90 8.64
CA GLY A 5 -13.08 4.79 8.64
C GLY A 5 -13.38 3.85 7.50
N ILE A 6 -12.36 3.51 6.72
CA ILE A 6 -12.45 2.59 5.60
C ILE A 6 -11.53 1.41 5.83
N ASP A 7 -12.10 0.21 5.88
CA ASP A 7 -11.34 -1.03 5.83
C ASP A 7 -11.10 -1.44 4.37
N VAL A 8 -9.83 -1.57 4.00
CA VAL A 8 -9.40 -1.74 2.61
C VAL A 8 -9.07 -3.20 2.32
N ALA A 9 -9.85 -3.84 1.45
CA ALA A 9 -9.53 -5.13 0.87
C ALA A 9 -9.34 -5.07 -0.66
N LYS A 10 -8.92 -6.19 -1.26
CA LYS A 10 -8.55 -6.28 -2.68
C LYS A 10 -9.69 -5.86 -3.63
N ASN A 11 -10.89 -6.40 -3.43
CA ASN A 11 -12.00 -6.26 -4.36
C ASN A 11 -13.07 -5.26 -3.89
N LYS A 12 -13.21 -5.10 -2.58
CA LYS A 12 -14.24 -4.28 -1.96
C LYS A 12 -13.72 -3.62 -0.69
N HIS A 13 -14.39 -2.56 -0.27
CA HIS A 13 -14.08 -1.77 0.90
C HIS A 13 -15.33 -1.60 1.74
N ASP A 14 -15.16 -1.60 3.05
CA ASP A 14 -16.24 -1.33 4.01
C ASP A 14 -16.01 0.02 4.67
N VAL A 15 -17.07 0.82 4.78
CA VAL A 15 -16.98 2.19 5.31
C VAL A 15 -17.94 2.40 6.46
N THR A 16 -17.48 3.18 7.44
CA THR A 16 -18.29 3.68 8.55
C THR A 16 -18.00 5.17 8.73
N ALA A 17 -19.04 5.97 8.98
CA ALA A 17 -18.89 7.38 9.35
C ALA A 17 -19.50 7.65 10.72
N LEU A 18 -18.73 8.32 11.58
CA LEU A 18 -19.12 8.71 12.92
C LEU A 18 -19.26 10.23 13.01
N ASN A 19 -20.21 10.70 13.81
CA ASN A 19 -20.26 12.09 14.25
C ASN A 19 -19.36 12.33 15.47
N VAL A 20 -19.29 13.58 15.94
CA VAL A 20 -18.47 13.97 17.11
C VAL A 20 -18.80 13.16 18.38
N PRO A 21 -20.09 12.88 18.71
CA PRO A 21 -20.44 11.95 19.78
C PRO A 21 -20.02 10.48 19.58
N GLY A 22 -19.45 10.10 18.44
CA GLY A 22 -19.07 8.72 18.13
C GLY A 22 -20.23 7.84 17.63
N LYS A 23 -21.39 8.42 17.30
CA LYS A 23 -22.55 7.70 16.75
C LYS A 23 -22.38 7.52 15.25
N THR A 24 -22.66 6.30 14.76
CA THR A 24 -22.70 6.01 13.33
C THR A 24 -23.83 6.79 12.65
N VAL A 25 -23.49 7.54 11.60
CA VAL A 25 -24.44 8.35 10.81
C VAL A 25 -24.65 7.83 9.39
N LEU A 26 -23.69 7.08 8.87
CA LEU A 26 -23.79 6.44 7.56
C LEU A 26 -24.37 5.03 7.71
N LYS A 27 -25.37 4.69 6.90
CA LYS A 27 -25.87 3.30 6.80
C LYS A 27 -24.72 2.39 6.37
N PRO A 28 -24.68 1.11 6.81
CA PRO A 28 -23.64 0.19 6.39
C PRO A 28 -23.47 0.18 4.87
N LEU A 29 -22.29 0.55 4.41
CA LEU A 29 -21.97 0.70 2.99
C LEU A 29 -20.69 -0.08 2.69
N THR A 30 -20.76 -0.86 1.63
CA THR A 30 -19.63 -1.59 1.05
C THR A 30 -19.54 -1.20 -0.42
N PHE A 31 -18.36 -0.88 -0.92
CA PHE A 31 -18.15 -0.43 -2.30
C PHE A 31 -16.98 -1.16 -2.96
N SER A 32 -16.99 -1.25 -4.30
CA SER A 32 -15.96 -1.96 -5.07
C SER A 32 -14.67 -1.16 -5.19
N ASN A 33 -13.54 -1.86 -5.33
CA ASN A 33 -12.22 -1.25 -5.58
C ASN A 33 -12.07 -0.83 -7.06
N ASN A 34 -12.92 0.09 -7.51
CA ASN A 34 -12.93 0.65 -8.86
C ASN A 34 -13.58 2.04 -8.85
N LYS A 35 -13.49 2.75 -9.97
CA LYS A 35 -14.02 4.12 -10.11
C LYS A 35 -15.49 4.25 -9.70
N ALA A 36 -16.36 3.35 -10.17
CA ALA A 36 -17.78 3.38 -9.82
C ALA A 36 -18.03 3.21 -8.32
N GLY A 37 -17.27 2.34 -7.65
CA GLY A 37 -17.35 2.19 -6.20
C GLY A 37 -16.86 3.44 -5.44
N PHE A 38 -15.84 4.11 -5.96
CA PHE A 38 -15.32 5.35 -5.37
C PHE A 38 -16.29 6.51 -5.53
N GLU A 39 -16.93 6.63 -6.69
CA GLU A 39 -18.01 7.61 -6.92
C GLU A 39 -19.22 7.36 -6.02
N LEU A 40 -19.59 6.08 -5.79
CA LEU A 40 -20.62 5.72 -4.83
C LEU A 40 -20.28 6.18 -3.41
N LEU A 41 -19.02 6.01 -2.98
CA LEU A 41 -18.54 6.51 -1.70
C LEU A 41 -18.67 8.05 -1.64
N ASP A 42 -18.16 8.77 -2.63
CA ASP A 42 -18.17 10.23 -2.66
C ASP A 42 -19.60 10.80 -2.60
N LEU A 43 -20.51 10.26 -3.42
CA LEU A 43 -21.93 10.63 -3.39
C LEU A 43 -22.54 10.40 -2.00
N SER A 44 -22.26 9.24 -1.39
CA SER A 44 -22.78 8.88 -0.08
C SER A 44 -22.27 9.83 1.02
N LEU A 45 -21.02 10.26 0.96
CA LEU A 45 -20.45 11.21 1.91
C LEU A 45 -20.99 12.63 1.69
N ARG A 46 -21.09 13.09 0.44
CA ARG A 46 -21.65 14.41 0.10
C ARG A 46 -23.11 14.56 0.53
N GLN A 47 -23.91 13.49 0.45
CA GLN A 47 -25.30 13.49 0.93
C GLN A 47 -25.44 13.75 2.44
N LEU A 48 -24.39 13.51 3.23
CA LEU A 48 -24.39 13.85 4.65
C LEU A 48 -24.23 15.36 4.92
N ASN A 49 -23.85 16.14 3.89
CA ASN A 49 -23.71 17.59 3.92
C ASN A 49 -22.84 18.10 5.09
N GLN A 50 -21.74 17.40 5.36
CA GLN A 50 -20.80 17.72 6.44
C GLN A 50 -19.36 17.40 6.03
N ASP A 51 -18.41 18.22 6.48
CA ASP A 51 -16.98 17.95 6.28
C ASP A 51 -16.58 16.61 6.86
N CYS A 52 -15.70 15.89 6.15
CA CYS A 52 -15.25 14.56 6.50
C CYS A 52 -13.73 14.49 6.63
N LEU A 53 -13.25 13.85 7.70
CA LEU A 53 -11.89 13.33 7.80
C LEU A 53 -11.94 11.82 7.53
N ILE A 54 -11.05 11.31 6.69
CA ILE A 54 -11.10 9.91 6.24
C ILE A 54 -9.83 9.18 6.66
N ALA A 55 -9.96 8.08 7.38
CA ALA A 55 -8.85 7.20 7.74
C ALA A 55 -8.97 5.84 7.08
N LEU A 56 -7.81 5.32 6.64
CA LEU A 56 -7.66 3.99 6.08
C LEU A 56 -6.62 3.22 6.91
N ALA A 57 -6.88 1.94 7.17
CA ALA A 57 -5.83 1.04 7.64
C ALA A 57 -4.91 0.72 6.45
N ASN A 58 -3.63 1.07 6.57
CA ASN A 58 -2.67 0.99 5.48
C ASN A 58 -2.29 -0.47 5.16
N THR A 59 -2.97 -1.07 4.17
CA THR A 59 -2.80 -2.49 3.77
C THR A 59 -2.04 -2.68 2.45
N GLY A 60 -1.25 -1.70 2.02
CA GLY A 60 -0.41 -1.82 0.82
C GLY A 60 -1.10 -1.32 -0.46
N HIS A 61 -0.77 -1.93 -1.61
CA HIS A 61 -1.07 -1.36 -2.93
C HIS A 61 -2.58 -1.26 -3.26
N TYR A 62 -3.45 -2.02 -2.58
CA TYR A 62 -4.90 -1.98 -2.83
C TYR A 62 -5.55 -0.64 -2.44
N ALA A 63 -4.95 0.12 -1.52
CA ALA A 63 -5.45 1.43 -1.11
C ALA A 63 -5.08 2.55 -2.11
N PHE A 64 -4.11 2.33 -2.99
CA PHE A 64 -3.47 3.41 -3.75
C PHE A 64 -4.46 4.18 -4.65
N ASN A 65 -5.29 3.46 -5.40
CA ASN A 65 -6.27 4.09 -6.29
C ASN A 65 -7.33 4.87 -5.51
N LEU A 66 -7.77 4.34 -4.37
CA LEU A 66 -8.72 5.01 -3.49
C LEU A 66 -8.11 6.28 -2.88
N LEU A 67 -6.86 6.20 -2.40
CA LEU A 67 -6.15 7.35 -1.83
C LEU A 67 -6.04 8.48 -2.86
N ASN A 68 -5.60 8.18 -4.09
CA ASN A 68 -5.53 9.17 -5.16
C ASN A 68 -6.88 9.80 -5.45
N PHE A 69 -7.93 8.98 -5.60
CA PHE A 69 -9.29 9.48 -5.81
C PHE A 69 -9.74 10.42 -4.68
N LEU A 70 -9.55 10.03 -3.42
CA LEU A 70 -9.95 10.85 -2.27
C LEU A 70 -9.21 12.19 -2.22
N HIS A 71 -7.91 12.20 -2.58
CA HIS A 71 -7.14 13.43 -2.70
C HIS A 71 -7.63 14.32 -3.86
N GLU A 72 -7.96 13.74 -5.02
CA GLU A 72 -8.53 14.47 -6.16
C GLU A 72 -9.89 15.10 -5.80
N GLN A 73 -10.69 14.43 -4.97
CA GLN A 73 -11.96 14.98 -4.46
C GLN A 73 -11.78 16.02 -3.34
N GLY A 74 -10.54 16.27 -2.88
CA GLY A 74 -10.23 17.28 -1.88
C GLY A 74 -10.42 16.84 -0.42
N TYR A 75 -10.57 15.54 -0.15
CA TYR A 75 -10.71 15.05 1.22
C TYR A 75 -9.38 15.12 1.99
N LYS A 76 -9.48 15.34 3.31
CA LYS A 76 -8.36 15.12 4.23
C LYS A 76 -8.29 13.64 4.59
N VAL A 77 -7.21 13.01 4.15
CA VAL A 77 -7.02 11.56 4.26
C VAL A 77 -5.89 11.24 5.24
N TYR A 78 -6.08 10.20 6.03
CA TYR A 78 -5.15 9.70 7.03
C TYR A 78 -4.88 8.22 6.77
N THR A 79 -3.63 7.79 6.94
CA THR A 79 -3.25 6.39 6.83
C THR A 79 -2.70 5.89 8.16
N CYS A 80 -3.42 4.96 8.78
CA CYS A 80 -3.03 4.38 10.06
C CYS A 80 -2.29 3.06 9.86
N ASN A 81 -1.28 2.80 10.68
CA ASN A 81 -0.59 1.50 10.69
C ASN A 81 -1.56 0.41 11.16
N PRO A 82 -1.73 -0.71 10.42
CA PRO A 82 -2.59 -1.82 10.82
C PRO A 82 -2.30 -2.36 12.22
N LEU A 83 -1.05 -2.34 12.67
CA LEU A 83 -0.67 -2.73 14.03
C LEU A 83 -1.28 -1.79 15.07
N LEU A 84 -1.25 -0.48 14.84
CA LEU A 84 -1.84 0.51 15.74
C LEU A 84 -3.37 0.37 15.81
N ILE A 85 -4.02 0.12 14.67
CA ILE A 85 -5.46 -0.18 14.63
C ILE A 85 -5.77 -1.45 15.42
N LYS A 86 -4.97 -2.50 15.28
CA LYS A 86 -5.14 -3.77 16.00
C LYS A 86 -4.97 -3.60 17.51
N GLU A 87 -3.96 -2.88 17.97
CA GLU A 87 -3.76 -2.62 19.41
C GLU A 87 -4.89 -1.74 19.97
N PHE A 88 -5.34 -0.74 19.22
CA PHE A 88 -6.49 0.07 19.60
C PHE A 88 -7.77 -0.79 19.72
N ALA A 89 -8.04 -1.66 18.75
CA ALA A 89 -9.20 -2.56 18.79
C ALA A 89 -9.18 -3.48 20.03
N LYS A 90 -8.01 -3.99 20.42
CA LYS A 90 -7.86 -4.78 21.67
C LYS A 90 -8.15 -3.96 22.92
N SER A 91 -7.77 -2.68 22.96
CA SER A 91 -8.08 -1.82 24.12
C SER A 91 -9.58 -1.56 24.28
N LEU A 92 -10.36 -1.65 23.20
CA LEU A 92 -11.81 -1.47 23.24
C LEU A 92 -12.56 -2.73 23.65
N SER A 93 -12.05 -3.92 23.30
CA SER A 93 -12.68 -5.19 23.66
C SER A 93 -11.70 -6.35 23.65
N LEU A 94 -11.80 -7.21 24.66
CA LEU A 94 -11.08 -8.49 24.73
C LEU A 94 -11.68 -9.57 23.79
N ARG A 95 -12.90 -9.35 23.27
CA ARG A 95 -13.59 -10.31 22.41
C ARG A 95 -13.06 -10.23 20.97
N LYS A 96 -12.46 -11.32 20.49
CA LYS A 96 -11.91 -11.44 19.12
C LYS A 96 -12.99 -11.78 18.09
N THR A 97 -13.93 -10.87 17.81
CA THR A 97 -14.87 -11.03 16.69
C THR A 97 -14.52 -10.07 15.57
N LYS A 98 -13.76 -10.54 14.58
CA LYS A 98 -13.36 -9.75 13.41
C LYS A 98 -14.48 -9.76 12.37
N THR A 99 -14.90 -8.57 11.96
CA THR A 99 -15.80 -8.38 10.81
C THR A 99 -15.39 -7.08 10.13
N ASP A 100 -15.36 -7.05 8.80
CA ASP A 100 -14.91 -5.88 8.01
C ASP A 100 -15.62 -4.57 8.45
N LYS A 101 -16.90 -4.65 8.82
CA LYS A 101 -17.67 -3.52 9.39
C LYS A 101 -17.17 -3.00 10.74
N LYS A 102 -16.78 -3.91 11.64
CA LYS A 102 -16.19 -3.55 12.94
C LYS A 102 -14.81 -2.95 12.76
N ASP A 103 -14.05 -3.43 11.79
CA ASP A 103 -12.72 -2.91 11.48
C ASP A 103 -12.83 -1.47 10.96
N ALA A 104 -13.75 -1.20 10.02
CA ALA A 104 -14.06 0.16 9.54
C ALA A 104 -14.51 1.09 10.67
N HIS A 105 -15.39 0.62 11.57
CA HIS A 105 -15.80 1.39 12.75
C HIS A 105 -14.63 1.69 13.69
N GLY A 106 -13.77 0.70 13.96
CA GLY A 106 -12.57 0.87 14.79
C GLY A 106 -11.60 1.90 14.22
N ILE A 107 -11.44 1.93 12.89
CA ILE A 107 -10.62 2.94 12.20
C ILE A 107 -11.23 4.34 12.36
N ALA A 108 -12.55 4.49 12.17
CA ALA A 108 -13.24 5.76 12.34
C ALA A 108 -13.12 6.28 13.79
N LEU A 109 -13.31 5.38 14.76
CA LEU A 109 -13.18 5.70 16.17
C LEU A 109 -11.74 6.05 16.56
N LYS A 110 -10.75 5.38 15.98
CA LYS A 110 -9.33 5.74 16.16
C LYS A 110 -9.06 7.16 15.67
N LEU A 111 -9.57 7.51 14.48
CA LEU A 111 -9.41 8.86 13.94
C LEU A 111 -10.09 9.93 14.81
N LEU A 112 -11.29 9.63 15.32
CA LEU A 112 -12.04 10.50 16.22
C LEU A 112 -11.31 10.73 17.55
N SER A 113 -10.73 9.68 18.13
CA SER A 113 -10.16 9.69 19.48
C SER A 113 -8.68 10.09 19.54
N ASP A 114 -7.95 10.06 18.43
CA ASP A 114 -6.51 10.34 18.44
C ASP A 114 -6.21 11.86 18.40
N PRO A 115 -5.64 12.44 19.48
CA PRO A 115 -5.27 13.85 19.49
C PRO A 115 -4.09 14.15 18.55
N ASN A 116 -3.26 13.15 18.23
CA ASN A 116 -2.07 13.28 17.38
C ASN A 116 -2.34 12.87 15.93
N ARG A 117 -3.61 12.76 15.52
CA ARG A 117 -4.00 12.28 14.19
C ARG A 117 -3.30 12.97 13.01
N GLU A 118 -2.95 14.24 13.14
CA GLU A 118 -2.29 15.02 12.08
C GLU A 118 -0.93 14.44 11.68
N GLN A 119 -0.25 13.71 12.59
CA GLN A 119 0.99 12.99 12.27
C GLN A 119 0.78 11.84 11.28
N PHE A 120 -0.46 11.36 11.13
CA PHE A 120 -0.84 10.26 10.24
C PHE A 120 -1.50 10.75 8.96
N GLN A 121 -1.53 12.06 8.71
CA GLN A 121 -2.09 12.61 7.48
C GLN A 121 -1.34 12.05 6.28
N HIS A 122 -2.10 11.56 5.29
CA HIS A 122 -1.54 11.00 4.08
C HIS A 122 -1.10 12.11 3.12
N ASP A 123 0.07 11.92 2.52
CA ASP A 123 0.59 12.75 1.45
C ASP A 123 1.08 11.85 0.31
N ASN A 124 0.40 11.92 -0.83
CA ASN A 124 0.73 11.17 -2.04
C ASN A 124 2.20 11.39 -2.47
N ARG A 125 2.75 12.58 -2.25
CA ARG A 125 4.15 12.90 -2.61
C ARG A 125 5.14 12.01 -1.88
N GLN A 126 4.88 11.70 -0.61
CA GLN A 126 5.73 10.80 0.17
C GLN A 126 5.69 9.36 -0.37
N VAL A 127 4.53 8.93 -0.88
CA VAL A 127 4.36 7.60 -1.50
C VAL A 127 5.09 7.54 -2.83
N GLU A 128 4.91 8.55 -3.69
CA GLU A 128 5.59 8.67 -4.98
C GLU A 128 7.11 8.66 -4.83
N LEU A 129 7.66 9.43 -3.88
CA LEU A 129 9.09 9.44 -3.58
C LEU A 129 9.60 8.05 -3.14
N LYS A 130 8.85 7.32 -2.31
CA LYS A 130 9.19 5.94 -1.92
C LYS A 130 9.13 4.97 -3.10
N ILE A 131 8.21 5.15 -4.04
CA ILE A 131 8.15 4.35 -5.27
C ILE A 131 9.38 4.65 -6.14
N LEU A 132 9.69 5.92 -6.35
CA LEU A 132 10.83 6.37 -7.15
C LEU A 132 12.17 5.88 -6.55
N ALA A 133 12.36 6.02 -5.24
CA ALA A 133 13.56 5.55 -4.55
C ALA A 133 13.75 4.02 -4.71
N ARG A 134 12.68 3.24 -4.57
CA ARG A 134 12.70 1.79 -4.83
C ARG A 134 13.01 1.48 -6.29
N HIS A 135 12.47 2.25 -7.23
CA HIS A 135 12.74 2.09 -8.65
C HIS A 135 14.22 2.37 -8.98
N ILE A 136 14.77 3.48 -8.49
CA ILE A 136 16.19 3.83 -8.64
C ILE A 136 17.09 2.73 -8.04
N HIS A 137 16.77 2.25 -6.83
CA HIS A 137 17.52 1.16 -6.21
C HIS A 137 17.51 -0.11 -7.07
N ARG A 138 16.34 -0.48 -7.62
CA ARG A 138 16.20 -1.63 -8.52
C ARG A 138 17.04 -1.46 -9.79
N LEU A 139 17.03 -0.28 -10.41
CA LEU A 139 17.84 0.01 -11.59
C LEU A 139 19.35 -0.11 -11.31
N LYS A 140 19.83 0.45 -10.19
CA LYS A 140 21.24 0.33 -9.77
C LYS A 140 21.65 -1.12 -9.55
N LYS A 141 20.83 -1.90 -8.83
CA LYS A 141 21.08 -3.32 -8.57
C LYS A 141 21.15 -4.12 -9.88
N ASN A 142 20.21 -3.90 -10.79
CA ASN A 142 20.16 -4.61 -12.07
C ASN A 142 21.31 -4.21 -13.00
N SER A 143 21.71 -2.94 -13.03
CA SER A 143 22.85 -2.49 -13.84
C SER A 143 24.17 -3.10 -13.37
N LEU A 144 24.37 -3.27 -12.05
CA LEU A 144 25.59 -3.86 -11.52
C LEU A 144 25.60 -5.38 -11.76
N ILE A 145 24.55 -6.09 -11.34
CA ILE A 145 24.45 -7.54 -11.49
C ILE A 145 24.52 -7.95 -12.97
N GLY A 146 23.86 -7.21 -13.86
CA GLY A 146 23.94 -7.46 -15.30
C GLY A 146 25.37 -7.36 -15.84
N LYS A 147 26.11 -6.29 -15.47
CA LYS A 147 27.51 -6.12 -15.89
C LYS A 147 28.43 -7.22 -15.34
N TYR A 148 28.28 -7.59 -14.07
CA TYR A 148 29.07 -8.68 -13.47
C TYR A 148 28.79 -10.03 -14.15
N ASN A 149 27.52 -10.36 -14.39
CA ASN A 149 27.16 -11.63 -15.03
C ASN A 149 27.69 -11.73 -16.46
N THR A 150 27.61 -10.65 -17.25
CA THR A 150 28.21 -10.61 -18.59
C THR A 150 29.72 -10.81 -18.53
N LEU A 151 30.42 -10.16 -17.59
CA LEU A 151 31.86 -10.32 -17.44
C LEU A 151 32.25 -11.76 -17.07
N VAL A 152 31.50 -12.41 -16.16
CA VAL A 152 31.73 -13.80 -15.79
C VAL A 152 31.55 -14.74 -16.98
N VAL A 153 30.48 -14.58 -17.77
CA VAL A 153 30.26 -15.38 -18.98
C VAL A 153 31.40 -15.20 -19.99
N LEU A 154 31.82 -13.96 -20.24
CA LEU A 154 32.94 -13.68 -21.15
C LEU A 154 34.24 -14.32 -20.67
N ILE A 155 34.56 -14.22 -19.38
CA ILE A 155 35.75 -14.84 -18.79
C ILE A 155 35.66 -16.37 -18.89
N SER A 156 34.51 -16.97 -18.57
CA SER A 156 34.31 -18.43 -18.67
C SER A 156 34.43 -18.93 -20.11
N SER A 157 33.84 -18.23 -21.08
CA SER A 157 33.97 -18.55 -22.50
C SER A 157 35.41 -18.42 -23.00
N PHE A 158 36.12 -17.37 -22.57
CA PHE A 158 37.52 -17.16 -22.93
C PHE A 158 38.45 -18.23 -22.33
N LEU A 159 38.28 -18.58 -21.06
CA LEU A 159 39.03 -19.68 -20.41
C LEU A 159 38.76 -21.03 -21.08
N SER A 160 37.51 -21.30 -21.47
CA SER A 160 37.16 -22.51 -22.22
C SER A 160 37.84 -22.55 -23.58
N TRP A 161 37.95 -21.41 -24.26
CA TRP A 161 38.65 -21.29 -25.54
C TRP A 161 40.16 -21.53 -25.39
N ILE A 162 40.81 -20.96 -24.36
CA ILE A 162 42.23 -21.21 -24.07
C ILE A 162 42.50 -22.71 -23.87
N LYS A 163 41.70 -23.38 -23.04
CA LYS A 163 41.84 -24.83 -22.81
C LYS A 163 41.70 -25.65 -24.10
N SER A 164 40.83 -25.22 -25.01
CA SER A 164 40.68 -25.86 -26.31
C SER A 164 41.95 -25.73 -27.16
N LEU A 165 42.64 -24.58 -27.13
CA LEU A 165 43.89 -24.39 -27.87
C LEU A 165 45.03 -25.24 -27.31
N GLU A 166 45.15 -25.34 -25.99
CA GLU A 166 46.17 -26.19 -25.33
C GLU A 166 45.98 -27.67 -25.65
N SER A 167 44.73 -28.12 -25.83
CA SER A 167 44.43 -29.50 -26.24
C SER A 167 44.82 -29.81 -27.68
N ILE A 168 44.82 -28.80 -28.57
CA ILE A 168 45.19 -28.93 -29.98
C ILE A 168 46.72 -28.99 -30.14
N GLN A 169 47.49 -28.34 -29.27
CA GLN A 169 48.95 -28.38 -29.30
C GLN A 169 49.55 -29.69 -28.78
N ASN A 170 48.78 -30.50 -28.04
CA ASN A 170 49.21 -31.79 -27.48
C ASN A 170 48.87 -32.99 -28.38
N ILE A 171 48.57 -32.78 -29.66
CA ILE A 171 48.37 -33.88 -30.62
C ILE A 171 49.74 -34.49 -30.94
N PRO A 172 50.00 -35.78 -30.62
CA PRO A 172 51.27 -36.40 -30.94
C PRO A 172 51.43 -36.46 -32.47
N THR A 173 52.53 -35.92 -32.98
CA THR A 173 52.94 -36.12 -34.37
C THR A 173 53.35 -37.58 -34.52
N ASN A 174 52.46 -38.41 -35.07
CA ASN A 174 52.80 -39.79 -35.45
C ASN A 174 53.88 -39.73 -36.54
N SER A 175 55.12 -40.01 -36.15
CA SER A 175 56.23 -40.42 -37.02
C SER A 175 56.26 -41.93 -37.13
#